data_AF-A0A819JM86-F1
#
_entry.id   AF-A0A819JM86-F1
#
_cell.length_a   1.000
_cell.length_b   1.000
_cell.length_c   1.000
_cell.angle_alpha   90.00
_cell.angle_beta   90.00
_cell.angle_gamma   90.00
#
_symmetry.space_group_name_H-M   'P 1'
#
loop_
_entity.id
_entity.type
_entity.pdbx_description
1 polymer ?
#
loop_
_entity_poly.entity_id
_entity_poly.type
_entity_poly.pdbx_seq_one_letter_code
_entity_poly.pdbx_strand_id
1 'polypeptide(L)'
;MNINKIVIFLQKTILVAFIAVSFYATAQPPAGYYNNATGKTCAALKTALRGIVNNGINFRAYGDLKTQNVTYEIKPRTVGTGSANVIYDIYSTIPNGTDPYQFTPATTECGNYNGEGDCYNREHSVPQSWFGGGTTPGPGTDFLHIYPTDGYVNGKRGNQPYGEVSNPSWTSLNGSKYGQSSLAGITDKNGKYAYSEVFTIHIPLNTKFAVYPNPAGNFINVQLNDYSITSSQMTITDMAGKVVLQKNIAVQNGLAITDASSLSNGTYFIQLKTHNEILTSKLVILK
;
A
#
# COMPACT_ATOMS: atom_id res chain seq x y z
N MET A 1 31.52 -48.20 -9.03
CA MET A 1 30.19 -47.66 -8.67
C MET A 1 29.97 -46.38 -9.50
N ASN A 2 28.85 -46.24 -10.22
CA ASN A 2 28.66 -45.14 -11.19
C ASN A 2 28.24 -43.85 -10.45
N ILE A 3 29.09 -42.82 -10.52
CA ILE A 3 28.91 -41.53 -9.83
C ILE A 3 27.56 -40.89 -10.15
N ASN A 4 27.07 -41.02 -11.39
CA ASN A 4 25.77 -40.47 -11.79
C ASN A 4 24.59 -41.14 -11.07
N LYS A 5 24.69 -42.44 -10.76
CA LYS A 5 23.65 -43.15 -9.99
C LYS A 5 23.61 -42.69 -8.53
N ILE A 6 24.77 -42.34 -7.97
CA ILE A 6 24.89 -41.83 -6.59
C ILE A 6 24.27 -40.42 -6.50
N VAL A 7 24.57 -39.53 -7.45
CA VAL A 7 24.01 -38.16 -7.49
C VAL A 7 22.49 -38.17 -7.63
N ILE A 8 21.95 -38.98 -8.54
CA ILE A 8 20.49 -39.10 -8.73
C ILE A 8 19.80 -39.66 -7.48
N PHE A 9 20.44 -40.62 -6.80
CA PHE A 9 19.92 -41.17 -5.54
C PHE A 9 19.89 -40.11 -4.43
N LEU A 10 20.99 -39.36 -4.25
CA LEU A 10 21.06 -38.26 -3.28
C LEU A 10 20.03 -37.16 -3.55
N GLN A 11 19.85 -36.73 -4.80
CA GLN A 11 18.85 -35.74 -5.19
C GLN A 11 17.42 -36.19 -4.87
N LYS A 12 17.08 -37.45 -5.14
CA LYS A 12 15.77 -38.02 -4.82
C LYS A 12 15.54 -38.12 -3.31
N THR A 13 16.56 -38.53 -2.55
CA THR A 13 16.48 -38.60 -1.09
C THR A 13 16.30 -37.22 -0.45
N ILE A 14 17.01 -36.20 -0.95
CA ILE A 14 16.85 -34.80 -0.51
C ILE A 14 15.45 -34.28 -0.84
N LEU A 15 14.93 -34.56 -2.04
CA LEU A 15 13.59 -34.13 -2.45
C LEU A 15 12.49 -34.80 -1.59
N VAL A 16 12.60 -36.10 -1.32
CA VAL A 16 11.66 -36.83 -0.45
C VAL A 16 11.73 -36.31 0.98
N ALA A 17 12.93 -36.02 1.50
CA ALA A 17 13.09 -35.40 2.82
C ALA A 17 12.47 -34.00 2.89
N PHE A 18 12.62 -33.18 1.83
CA PHE A 18 12.03 -31.84 1.77
C PHE A 18 10.49 -31.87 1.71
N ILE A 19 9.92 -32.82 0.95
CA ILE A 19 8.48 -33.06 0.89
C ILE A 19 7.96 -33.58 2.24
N ALA A 20 8.67 -34.50 2.89
CA ALA A 20 8.27 -35.00 4.20
C ALA A 20 8.27 -33.88 5.27
N VAL A 21 9.29 -33.01 5.30
CA VAL A 21 9.37 -31.88 6.24
C VAL A 21 8.24 -30.86 6.03
N SER A 22 7.79 -30.66 4.79
CA SER A 22 6.68 -29.73 4.50
C SER A 22 5.31 -30.24 4.98
N PHE A 23 5.14 -31.56 5.19
CA PHE A 23 3.94 -32.12 5.84
C PHE A 23 3.92 -31.96 7.37
N TYR A 24 5.06 -31.67 8.00
CA TYR A 24 5.16 -31.45 9.46
C TYR A 24 5.24 -29.97 9.86
N ALA A 25 5.31 -29.05 8.90
CA ALA A 25 5.27 -27.62 9.16
C ALA A 25 3.82 -27.17 9.42
N THR A 26 3.37 -27.23 10.67
CA THR A 26 2.11 -26.59 11.06
C THR A 26 2.32 -25.08 11.19
N ALA A 27 1.89 -24.32 10.19
CA ALA A 27 1.82 -22.85 10.27
C ALA A 27 0.61 -22.36 11.11
N GLN A 28 0.14 -23.18 12.05
CA GLN A 28 -1.02 -22.85 12.87
C GLN A 28 -0.56 -22.06 14.11
N PRO A 29 -1.32 -21.03 14.53
CA PRO A 29 -1.04 -20.32 15.76
C PRO A 29 -1.17 -21.29 16.96
N PRO A 30 -0.57 -20.98 18.12
CA PRO A 30 -0.75 -21.76 19.33
C PRO A 30 -2.25 -22.00 19.63
N ALA A 31 -2.57 -23.16 20.21
CA ALA A 31 -3.94 -23.50 20.56
C ALA A 31 -4.56 -22.37 21.42
N GLY A 32 -5.71 -21.87 20.98
CA GLY A 32 -6.45 -20.81 21.69
C GLY A 32 -6.01 -19.37 21.41
N TYR A 33 -5.00 -19.15 20.55
CA TYR A 33 -4.48 -17.82 20.24
C TYR A 33 -5.57 -16.79 19.83
N TYR A 34 -6.56 -17.23 19.04
CA TYR A 34 -7.66 -16.37 18.57
C TYR A 34 -8.96 -16.49 19.38
N ASN A 35 -8.99 -17.21 20.50
CA ASN A 35 -10.23 -17.45 21.27
C ASN A 35 -10.96 -16.15 21.64
N ASN A 36 -10.20 -15.11 21.98
CA ASN A 36 -10.75 -13.81 22.35
C ASN A 36 -11.38 -13.04 21.17
N ALA A 37 -11.09 -13.42 19.93
CA ALA A 37 -11.61 -12.81 18.70
C ALA A 37 -12.78 -13.61 18.09
N THR A 38 -12.95 -14.88 18.46
CA THR A 38 -14.00 -15.76 17.91
C THR A 38 -15.40 -15.17 18.06
N GLY A 39 -16.16 -15.14 16.96
CA GLY A 39 -17.55 -14.68 16.94
C GLY A 39 -17.76 -13.16 17.08
N LYS A 40 -16.69 -12.37 17.19
CA LYS A 40 -16.77 -10.91 17.27
C LYS A 40 -16.71 -10.27 15.88
N THR A 41 -17.34 -9.11 15.74
CA THR A 41 -17.30 -8.28 14.52
C THR A 41 -16.97 -6.82 14.84
N CYS A 42 -16.59 -6.05 13.80
CA CYS A 42 -16.39 -4.60 13.86
C CYS A 42 -15.48 -4.14 15.04
N ALA A 43 -15.95 -3.20 15.85
CA ALA A 43 -15.18 -2.63 16.96
C ALA A 43 -14.77 -3.67 18.02
N ALA A 44 -15.63 -4.63 18.32
CA ALA A 44 -15.35 -5.69 19.28
C ALA A 44 -14.24 -6.63 18.77
N LEU A 45 -14.25 -6.95 17.48
CA LEU A 45 -13.19 -7.72 16.83
C LEU A 45 -11.87 -6.94 16.83
N LYS A 46 -11.89 -5.67 16.44
CA LYS A 46 -10.70 -4.79 16.44
C LYS A 46 -10.03 -4.75 17.81
N THR A 47 -10.81 -4.56 18.88
CA THR A 47 -10.29 -4.52 20.25
C THR A 47 -9.71 -5.86 20.68
N ALA A 48 -10.37 -6.97 20.34
CA ALA A 48 -9.86 -8.31 20.64
C ALA A 48 -8.54 -8.61 19.93
N LEU A 49 -8.45 -8.31 18.62
CA LEU A 49 -7.23 -8.49 17.84
C LEU A 49 -6.10 -7.58 18.34
N ARG A 50 -6.38 -6.33 18.70
CA ARG A 50 -5.39 -5.44 19.33
C ARG A 50 -4.83 -6.05 20.61
N GLY A 51 -5.67 -6.65 21.45
CA GLY A 51 -5.21 -7.31 22.68
C GLY A 51 -4.28 -8.49 22.40
N ILE A 52 -4.60 -9.30 21.38
CA ILE A 52 -3.77 -10.43 20.94
C ILE A 52 -2.42 -9.94 20.41
N VAL A 53 -2.43 -8.95 19.51
CA VAL A 53 -1.21 -8.40 18.89
C VAL A 53 -0.32 -7.70 19.92
N ASN A 54 -0.91 -6.98 20.87
CA ASN A 54 -0.13 -6.25 21.90
C ASN A 54 0.46 -7.15 22.98
N ASN A 55 0.05 -8.42 23.06
CA ASN A 55 0.55 -9.32 24.09
C ASN A 55 2.04 -9.64 23.87
N GLY A 56 2.88 -9.33 24.85
CA GLY A 56 4.32 -9.54 24.77
C GLY A 56 5.09 -8.47 23.98
N ILE A 57 4.42 -7.40 23.49
CA ILE A 57 5.11 -6.27 22.87
C ILE A 57 5.78 -5.42 23.97
N ASN A 58 7.10 -5.29 23.87
CA ASN A 58 7.87 -4.36 24.68
C ASN A 58 8.05 -3.05 23.92
N PHE A 59 7.21 -2.07 24.23
CA PHE A 59 7.33 -0.74 23.64
C PHE A 59 8.67 -0.11 24.01
N ARG A 60 9.32 0.47 23.00
CA ARG A 60 10.58 1.19 23.17
C ARG A 60 10.32 2.70 23.27
N ALA A 61 11.15 3.37 24.04
CA ALA A 61 11.08 4.82 24.18
C ALA A 61 11.70 5.49 22.95
N TYR A 62 11.33 6.75 22.69
CA TYR A 62 11.92 7.54 21.61
C TYR A 62 13.45 7.62 21.66
N GLY A 63 14.03 7.57 22.86
CA GLY A 63 15.49 7.54 23.05
C GLY A 63 16.17 6.29 22.50
N ASP A 64 15.48 5.15 22.48
CA ASP A 64 16.01 3.85 22.05
C ASP A 64 16.27 3.81 20.53
N LEU A 65 15.66 4.72 19.76
CA LEU A 65 15.89 4.87 18.32
C LEU A 65 17.37 5.12 18.00
N LYS A 66 18.11 5.78 18.89
CA LYS A 66 19.55 6.01 18.69
C LYS A 66 20.32 4.71 18.53
N THR A 67 20.06 3.74 19.42
CA THR A 67 20.69 2.42 19.38
C THR A 67 20.28 1.64 18.14
N GLN A 68 19.03 1.78 17.70
CA GLN A 68 18.53 1.10 16.50
C GLN A 68 19.15 1.69 15.23
N ASN A 69 19.25 3.02 15.13
CA ASN A 69 19.87 3.71 14.00
C ASN A 69 21.32 3.27 13.80
N VAL A 70 22.12 3.19 14.87
CA VAL A 70 23.52 2.75 14.75
C VAL A 70 23.69 1.26 14.46
N THR A 71 22.63 0.47 14.62
CA THR A 71 22.63 -0.98 14.36
C THR A 71 22.14 -1.32 12.96
N TYR A 72 21.06 -0.66 12.50
CA TYR A 72 20.36 -1.03 11.28
C TYR A 72 20.45 0.01 10.16
N GLU A 73 20.66 1.29 10.49
CA GLU A 73 20.71 2.41 9.54
C GLU A 73 22.15 2.89 9.35
N ILE A 74 23.05 1.96 8.99
CA ILE A 74 24.46 2.23 8.76
C ILE A 74 24.93 1.69 7.41
N LYS A 75 25.96 2.32 6.86
CA LYS A 75 26.64 1.91 5.62
C LYS A 75 28.16 2.10 5.72
N PRO A 76 28.96 1.47 4.85
CA PRO A 76 30.39 1.73 4.79
C PRO A 76 30.69 3.20 4.43
N ARG A 77 31.72 3.78 5.06
CA ARG A 77 32.25 5.11 4.73
C ARG A 77 32.85 5.10 3.32
N THR A 78 32.55 6.13 2.55
CA THR A 78 33.11 6.35 1.21
C THR A 78 33.74 7.73 1.05
N VAL A 79 33.46 8.67 1.97
CA VAL A 79 34.04 10.02 1.98
C VAL A 79 34.49 10.44 3.38
N GLY A 80 35.49 11.32 3.43
CA GLY A 80 36.05 11.86 4.67
C GLY A 80 36.82 10.84 5.51
N THR A 81 37.08 11.19 6.77
CA THR A 81 37.83 10.37 7.74
C THR A 81 36.97 10.01 8.94
N GLY A 82 37.33 8.94 9.66
CA GLY A 82 36.66 8.53 10.90
C GLY A 82 36.26 7.06 10.87
N SER A 83 35.14 6.73 11.52
CA SER A 83 34.63 5.35 11.62
C SER A 83 34.41 4.70 10.25
N ALA A 84 34.70 3.41 10.16
CA ALA A 84 34.51 2.61 8.96
C ALA A 84 33.05 2.52 8.51
N ASN A 85 32.11 2.57 9.46
CA ASN A 85 30.68 2.65 9.21
C ASN A 85 30.16 4.03 9.58
N VAL A 86 29.26 4.55 8.75
CA VAL A 86 28.59 5.84 8.87
C VAL A 86 27.08 5.64 8.85
N ILE A 87 26.34 6.64 9.32
CA ILE A 87 24.88 6.62 9.23
C ILE A 87 24.44 6.57 7.76
N TYR A 88 23.46 5.71 7.46
CA TYR A 88 22.72 5.77 6.22
C TYR A 88 21.69 6.90 6.34
N ASP A 89 21.96 8.03 5.70
CA ASP A 89 21.07 9.20 5.68
C ASP A 89 20.50 9.38 4.27
N ILE A 90 19.17 9.33 4.16
CA ILE A 90 18.44 9.47 2.90
C ILE A 90 18.62 10.84 2.24
N TYR A 91 19.00 11.87 2.99
CA TYR A 91 19.18 13.25 2.49
C TYR A 91 20.59 13.61 2.08
N SER A 92 21.58 12.77 2.37
CA SER A 92 22.95 12.92 1.88
C SER A 92 23.34 11.80 0.93
N THR A 93 22.68 10.64 0.99
CA THR A 93 23.03 9.51 0.12
C THR A 93 22.70 9.81 -1.34
N ILE A 94 23.69 9.64 -2.22
CA ILE A 94 23.51 9.72 -3.68
C ILE A 94 23.64 8.31 -4.28
N PRO A 95 22.54 7.70 -4.79
CA PRO A 95 22.61 6.39 -5.43
C PRO A 95 23.59 6.38 -6.60
N ASN A 96 24.54 5.44 -6.60
CA ASN A 96 25.60 5.33 -7.60
C ASN A 96 26.50 6.58 -7.74
N GLY A 97 26.49 7.47 -6.75
CA GLY A 97 27.31 8.66 -6.71
C GLY A 97 28.15 8.75 -5.43
N THR A 98 28.76 9.91 -5.24
CA THR A 98 29.55 10.22 -4.04
C THR A 98 28.74 11.12 -3.13
N ASP A 99 28.50 10.68 -1.89
CA ASP A 99 27.81 11.50 -0.90
C ASP A 99 28.59 12.80 -0.65
N PRO A 100 27.89 13.95 -0.47
CA PRO A 100 28.54 15.22 -0.19
C PRO A 100 29.20 15.24 1.20
N TYR A 101 28.66 14.47 2.15
CA TYR A 101 29.15 14.33 3.52
C TYR A 101 28.62 13.03 4.14
N GLN A 102 29.26 12.58 5.24
CA GLN A 102 28.88 11.36 5.96
C GLN A 102 29.08 11.49 7.46
N PHE A 103 28.10 10.98 8.22
CA PHE A 103 28.03 11.15 9.67
C PHE A 103 28.59 9.95 10.44
N THR A 104 29.46 10.24 11.40
CA THR A 104 29.93 9.22 12.36
C THR A 104 28.84 8.96 13.41
N PRO A 105 28.39 7.70 13.57
CA PRO A 105 27.37 7.34 14.54
C PRO A 105 27.74 7.77 15.96
N ALA A 106 26.75 8.25 16.71
CA ALA A 106 26.85 8.80 18.08
C ALA A 106 27.69 10.07 18.25
N THR A 107 28.73 10.29 17.43
CA THR A 107 29.60 11.47 17.51
C THR A 107 28.99 12.71 16.89
N THR A 108 28.25 12.54 15.78
CA THR A 108 27.70 13.64 14.98
C THR A 108 26.19 13.77 15.10
N GLU A 109 25.60 13.28 16.18
CA GLU A 109 24.17 13.45 16.47
C GLU A 109 23.94 14.76 17.23
N CYS A 110 23.07 15.64 16.74
CA CYS A 110 22.77 16.91 17.43
C CYS A 110 21.36 17.46 17.15
N GLY A 111 21.04 18.62 17.72
CA GLY A 111 19.74 19.29 17.57
C GLY A 111 19.80 20.71 17.01
N ASN A 112 21.00 21.26 16.75
CA ASN A 112 21.19 22.62 16.24
C ASN A 112 22.11 22.58 15.01
N TYR A 113 21.67 23.19 13.92
CA TYR A 113 22.31 23.10 12.60
C TYR A 113 22.20 24.44 11.87
N ASN A 114 23.30 24.87 11.25
CA ASN A 114 23.44 26.09 10.46
C ASN A 114 23.48 25.81 8.95
N GLY A 115 23.81 24.58 8.56
CA GLY A 115 23.83 24.12 7.17
C GLY A 115 23.76 22.59 7.03
N GLU A 116 23.69 22.12 5.78
CA GLU A 116 23.85 20.69 5.46
C GLU A 116 25.23 20.18 5.86
N GLY A 117 25.28 18.97 6.39
CA GLY A 117 26.51 18.30 6.81
C GLY A 117 26.97 18.60 8.23
N ASP A 118 26.26 19.45 8.98
CA ASP A 118 26.64 19.80 10.35
C ASP A 118 26.51 18.61 11.30
N CYS A 119 25.32 18.01 11.34
CA CYS A 119 25.01 16.88 12.20
C CYS A 119 23.73 16.19 11.73
N TYR A 120 23.53 14.95 12.17
CA TYR A 120 22.28 14.24 11.93
C TYR A 120 21.36 14.30 13.16
N ASN A 121 20.06 14.21 12.90
CA ASN A 121 19.01 14.03 13.89
C ASN A 121 18.05 12.91 13.42
N ARG A 122 16.81 12.90 13.92
CA ARG A 122 15.77 11.92 13.56
C ARG A 122 14.67 12.60 12.76
N GLU A 123 14.39 12.05 11.60
CA GLU A 123 13.36 12.48 10.66
C GLU A 123 12.15 11.58 10.74
N HIS A 124 10.98 12.18 10.98
CA HIS A 124 9.70 11.50 10.90
C HIS A 124 9.17 11.58 9.46
N SER A 125 9.44 10.54 8.66
CA SER A 125 8.98 10.48 7.26
C SER A 125 7.46 10.65 7.13
N VAL A 126 6.69 10.21 8.14
CA VAL A 126 5.32 10.66 8.37
C VAL A 126 5.32 11.64 9.54
N PRO A 127 5.00 12.94 9.33
CA PRO A 127 5.16 13.96 10.36
C PRO A 127 4.46 13.60 11.66
N GLN A 128 5.19 13.68 12.77
CA GLN A 128 4.65 13.44 14.10
C GLN A 128 3.43 14.33 14.42
N SER A 129 3.41 15.55 13.88
CA SER A 129 2.32 16.53 14.04
C SER A 129 1.00 16.10 13.38
N TRP A 130 1.03 15.12 12.49
CA TRP A 130 -0.17 14.53 11.89
C TRP A 130 -0.86 13.55 12.85
N PHE A 131 -0.14 13.06 13.86
CA PHE A 131 -0.64 12.17 14.91
C PHE A 131 -0.90 12.90 16.24
N GLY A 132 -0.96 14.23 16.22
CA GLY A 132 -1.11 15.03 17.43
C GLY A 132 0.20 15.32 18.18
N GLY A 133 1.35 14.88 17.66
CA GLY A 133 2.67 15.11 18.26
C GLY A 133 3.06 14.06 19.30
N GLY A 134 4.21 14.28 19.95
CA GLY A 134 4.60 13.57 21.18
C GLY A 134 5.44 12.30 20.99
N THR A 135 6.25 12.01 22.01
CA THR A 135 7.24 10.91 22.02
C THR A 135 6.76 9.69 22.80
N THR A 136 5.45 9.57 23.01
CA THR A 136 4.85 8.39 23.65
C THR A 136 4.80 7.22 22.67
N PRO A 137 4.84 5.96 23.16
CA PRO A 137 4.74 4.79 22.30
C PRO A 137 3.58 4.88 21.31
N GLY A 138 3.92 4.89 20.02
CA GLY A 138 3.00 5.14 18.91
C GLY A 138 3.75 5.58 17.66
N PRO A 139 3.08 6.22 16.69
CA PRO A 139 3.74 6.70 15.47
C PRO A 139 4.93 7.64 15.75
N GLY A 140 4.89 8.42 16.83
CA GLY A 140 6.01 9.28 17.20
C GLY A 140 7.30 8.54 17.59
N THR A 141 7.25 7.23 17.82
CA THR A 141 8.39 6.38 18.22
C THR A 141 8.56 5.14 17.35
N ASP A 142 7.83 5.04 16.24
CA ASP A 142 7.89 3.87 15.37
C ASP A 142 9.16 3.94 14.49
N PHE A 143 10.06 3.00 14.72
CA PHE A 143 11.34 2.91 14.02
C PHE A 143 11.18 2.80 12.49
N LEU A 144 10.10 2.17 12.01
CA LEU A 144 9.93 1.90 10.58
C LEU A 144 9.81 3.15 9.72
N HIS A 145 9.49 4.29 10.32
CA HIS A 145 9.31 5.54 9.59
C HIS A 145 10.09 6.71 10.20
N ILE A 146 10.97 6.43 11.18
CA ILE A 146 11.85 7.42 11.80
C ILE A 146 13.28 7.10 11.41
N TYR A 147 13.83 7.90 10.51
CA TYR A 147 15.16 7.68 9.94
C TYR A 147 16.19 8.63 10.56
N PRO A 148 17.45 8.21 10.74
CA PRO A 148 18.52 9.16 11.01
C PRO A 148 18.84 9.95 9.74
N THR A 149 18.80 11.28 9.81
CA THR A 149 19.03 12.12 8.64
C THR A 149 19.76 13.40 8.99
N ASP A 150 20.32 14.08 7.99
CA ASP A 150 20.80 15.45 8.14
C ASP A 150 19.75 16.35 8.83
N GLY A 151 20.17 17.03 9.90
CA GLY A 151 19.27 17.85 10.70
C GLY A 151 18.78 19.11 9.99
N TYR A 152 19.60 19.71 9.13
CA TYR A 152 19.25 20.88 8.35
C TYR A 152 18.24 20.55 7.26
N VAL A 153 18.47 19.46 6.50
CA VAL A 153 17.53 19.01 5.45
C VAL A 153 16.20 18.58 6.08
N ASN A 154 16.22 17.83 7.18
CA ASN A 154 15.02 17.51 7.96
C ASN A 154 14.30 18.78 8.41
N GLY A 155 15.02 19.77 8.95
CA GLY A 155 14.47 21.07 9.32
C GLY A 155 13.81 21.82 8.17
N LYS A 156 14.37 21.73 6.95
CA LYS A 156 13.76 22.29 5.73
C LYS A 156 12.47 21.56 5.35
N ARG A 157 12.45 20.23 5.42
CA ARG A 157 11.23 19.44 5.14
C ARG A 157 10.13 19.75 6.17
N GLY A 158 10.49 19.81 7.44
CA GLY A 158 9.56 20.11 8.53
C GLY A 158 8.42 19.11 8.60
N ASN A 159 7.19 19.55 8.37
CA ASN A 159 5.99 18.70 8.34
C ASN A 159 5.41 18.52 6.93
N GLN A 160 6.12 18.93 5.88
CA GLN A 160 5.62 18.89 4.51
C GLN A 160 5.58 17.45 3.98
N PRO A 161 4.56 17.09 3.18
CA PRO A 161 4.48 15.78 2.53
C PRO A 161 5.57 15.60 1.48
N TYR A 162 5.99 14.35 1.26
CA TYR A 162 6.82 14.00 0.10
C TYR A 162 6.00 14.06 -1.18
N GLY A 163 6.63 14.52 -2.26
CA GLY A 163 6.05 14.56 -3.59
C GLY A 163 7.01 15.13 -4.61
N GLU A 164 6.62 15.05 -5.88
CA GLU A 164 7.35 15.71 -6.95
C GLU A 164 7.23 17.23 -6.84
N VAL A 165 8.32 17.94 -7.11
CA VAL A 165 8.41 19.40 -7.01
C VAL A 165 8.50 20.01 -8.40
N SER A 166 7.56 20.91 -8.72
CA SER A 166 7.48 21.58 -10.02
C SER A 166 8.36 22.82 -10.09
N ASN A 167 8.41 23.57 -8.99
CA ASN A 167 9.25 24.76 -8.85
C ASN A 167 9.99 24.73 -7.49
N PRO A 168 11.26 24.30 -7.46
CA PRO A 168 12.03 24.20 -6.23
C PRO A 168 12.40 25.59 -5.70
N SER A 169 12.02 25.90 -4.46
CA SER A 169 12.52 27.07 -3.74
C SER A 169 13.86 26.79 -3.04
N TRP A 170 14.19 25.52 -2.87
CA TRP A 170 15.46 25.06 -2.32
C TRP A 170 15.80 23.66 -2.84
N THR A 171 17.09 23.34 -2.92
CA THR A 171 17.59 22.02 -3.35
C THR A 171 18.79 21.66 -2.49
N SER A 172 18.80 20.44 -1.97
CA SER A 172 19.90 19.92 -1.14
C SER A 172 21.09 19.46 -1.97
N LEU A 173 22.21 19.17 -1.31
CA LEU A 173 23.42 18.69 -1.98
C LEU A 173 23.25 17.31 -2.62
N ASN A 174 22.33 16.46 -2.12
CA ASN A 174 21.99 15.19 -2.76
C ASN A 174 20.95 15.33 -3.90
N GLY A 175 20.48 16.55 -4.18
CA GLY A 175 19.51 16.86 -5.24
C GLY A 175 18.04 16.78 -4.80
N SER A 176 17.75 16.53 -3.52
CA SER A 176 16.38 16.58 -3.01
C SER A 176 15.83 18.01 -3.09
N LYS A 177 14.56 18.16 -3.44
CA LYS A 177 13.94 19.47 -3.70
C LYS A 177 12.89 19.78 -2.66
N TYR A 178 12.83 21.04 -2.26
CA TYR A 178 11.75 21.60 -1.46
C TYR A 178 11.09 22.73 -2.27
N GLY A 179 9.76 22.74 -2.34
CA GLY A 179 9.05 23.76 -3.09
C GLY A 179 7.62 23.34 -3.43
N GLN A 180 7.05 24.02 -4.43
CA GLN A 180 5.68 23.78 -4.85
C GLN A 180 5.53 22.38 -5.47
N SER A 181 4.50 21.64 -5.06
CA SER A 181 4.22 20.30 -5.60
C SER A 181 3.87 20.36 -7.09
N SER A 182 4.26 19.31 -7.83
CA SER A 182 3.82 19.07 -9.21
C SER A 182 2.38 18.56 -9.31
N LEU A 183 1.84 18.00 -8.22
CA LEU A 183 0.47 17.49 -8.19
C LEU A 183 -0.49 18.57 -7.67
N ALA A 184 -1.46 18.96 -8.50
CA ALA A 184 -2.51 19.88 -8.10
C ALA A 184 -3.39 19.25 -7.01
N GLY A 185 -3.65 19.99 -5.92
CA GLY A 185 -4.60 19.59 -4.87
C GLY A 185 -4.00 18.93 -3.63
N ILE A 186 -2.71 18.54 -3.62
CA ILE A 186 -2.04 18.21 -2.35
C ILE A 186 -1.65 19.54 -1.68
N THR A 187 -2.49 20.01 -0.76
CA THR A 187 -2.19 21.20 0.05
C THR A 187 -1.99 20.78 1.50
N ASP A 188 -0.85 21.18 2.05
CA ASP A 188 -0.50 20.99 3.46
C ASP A 188 -1.50 21.68 4.40
N LYS A 189 -1.51 21.25 5.66
CA LYS A 189 -2.33 21.68 6.81
C LYS A 189 -2.34 23.20 7.07
N ASN A 190 -1.57 24.00 6.34
CA ASN A 190 -1.36 25.44 6.55
C ASN A 190 -2.30 26.36 5.75
N GLY A 191 -3.41 25.84 5.22
CA GLY A 191 -4.67 26.62 5.26
C GLY A 191 -5.08 27.47 4.06
N LYS A 192 -4.91 27.00 2.82
CA LYS A 192 -5.77 27.44 1.71
C LYS A 192 -6.52 26.25 1.12
N TYR A 193 -7.84 26.26 1.29
CA TYR A 193 -8.76 25.28 0.76
C TYR A 193 -9.49 25.88 -0.45
N ALA A 194 -9.45 25.18 -1.58
CA ALA A 194 -10.64 25.02 -2.37
C ALA A 194 -11.00 23.55 -2.20
N TYR A 195 -12.09 23.27 -1.48
CA TYR A 195 -12.68 21.94 -1.57
C TYR A 195 -12.95 21.70 -3.06
N SER A 196 -12.49 20.58 -3.63
CA SER A 196 -13.27 20.02 -4.73
C SER A 196 -14.70 19.93 -4.20
N GLU A 197 -15.70 20.25 -5.02
CA GLU A 197 -17.09 20.14 -4.58
C GLU A 197 -17.26 18.84 -3.79
N VAL A 198 -17.89 18.92 -2.61
CA VAL A 198 -18.18 17.74 -1.79
C VAL A 198 -19.09 16.86 -2.63
N PHE A 199 -18.48 16.00 -3.41
CA PHE A 199 -19.11 14.88 -4.04
C PHE A 199 -19.32 13.90 -2.90
N THR A 200 -20.53 13.91 -2.36
CA THR A 200 -21.01 12.75 -1.62
C THR A 200 -20.97 11.61 -2.62
N ILE A 201 -20.03 10.67 -2.44
CA ILE A 201 -20.19 9.35 -3.06
C ILE A 201 -21.46 8.80 -2.40
N HIS A 202 -22.59 9.01 -3.03
CA HIS A 202 -23.68 8.06 -2.93
C HIS A 202 -23.10 6.76 -3.48
N ILE A 203 -22.54 5.94 -2.60
CA ILE A 203 -22.49 4.51 -2.84
C ILE A 203 -23.91 4.11 -2.48
N PRO A 204 -24.85 3.99 -3.44
CA PRO A 204 -26.12 3.39 -3.10
C PRO A 204 -25.77 2.00 -2.57
N LEU A 205 -25.96 1.78 -1.27
CA LEU A 205 -25.82 0.49 -0.61
C LEU A 205 -26.95 -0.47 -1.03
N ASN A 206 -27.42 -0.30 -2.26
CA ASN A 206 -28.53 -0.96 -2.92
C ASN A 206 -28.35 -0.86 -4.44
N THR A 207 -27.16 -1.22 -4.95
CA THR A 207 -26.98 -1.43 -6.39
C THR A 207 -27.88 -2.60 -6.79
N LYS A 208 -29.06 -2.28 -7.35
CA LYS A 208 -30.00 -3.29 -7.87
C LYS A 208 -29.37 -4.19 -8.93
N PHE A 209 -28.30 -3.72 -9.56
CA PHE A 209 -27.65 -4.31 -10.72
C PHE A 209 -26.15 -4.00 -10.75
N ALA A 210 -25.33 -5.01 -10.99
CA ALA A 210 -23.89 -4.90 -11.18
C ALA A 210 -23.42 -5.84 -12.30
N VAL A 211 -22.36 -5.46 -13.01
CA VAL A 211 -21.81 -6.22 -14.13
C VAL A 211 -20.30 -6.37 -13.94
N TYR A 212 -19.80 -7.61 -13.91
CA TYR A 212 -18.39 -7.90 -13.68
C TYR A 212 -17.92 -9.18 -14.39
N PRO A 213 -16.62 -9.32 -14.71
CA PRO A 213 -15.58 -8.29 -14.57
C PRO A 213 -15.81 -7.13 -15.55
N ASN A 214 -15.30 -5.95 -15.22
CA ASN A 214 -15.29 -4.79 -16.09
C ASN A 214 -13.96 -4.05 -15.92
N PRO A 215 -13.02 -4.10 -16.89
CA PRO A 215 -13.15 -4.69 -18.23
C PRO A 215 -13.37 -6.21 -18.24
N ALA A 216 -14.12 -6.70 -19.23
CA ALA A 216 -14.46 -8.12 -19.42
C ALA A 216 -13.82 -8.71 -20.68
N GLY A 217 -13.48 -10.00 -20.64
CA GLY A 217 -13.00 -10.77 -21.78
C GLY A 217 -14.15 -11.48 -22.52
N ASN A 218 -14.22 -12.81 -22.37
CA ASN A 218 -15.20 -13.65 -23.08
C ASN A 218 -16.54 -13.84 -22.35
N PHE A 219 -16.64 -13.45 -21.08
CA PHE A 219 -17.86 -13.63 -20.31
C PHE A 219 -18.10 -12.44 -19.39
N ILE A 220 -19.37 -12.21 -19.07
CA ILE A 220 -19.82 -11.24 -18.09
C ILE A 220 -20.79 -11.90 -17.11
N ASN A 221 -20.67 -11.53 -15.85
CA ASN A 221 -21.63 -11.83 -14.80
C ASN A 221 -22.51 -10.61 -14.61
N VAL A 222 -23.81 -10.86 -14.49
CA VAL A 222 -24.82 -9.87 -14.17
C VAL A 222 -25.41 -10.24 -12.83
N GLN A 223 -25.11 -9.43 -11.81
CA GLN A 223 -25.66 -9.59 -10.47
C GLN A 223 -26.83 -8.64 -10.27
N LEU A 224 -27.94 -9.18 -9.80
CA LEU A 224 -29.14 -8.49 -9.38
C LEU A 224 -29.26 -8.60 -7.86
N ASN A 225 -29.69 -7.51 -7.21
CA ASN A 225 -30.07 -7.53 -5.79
C ASN A 225 -31.57 -7.79 -5.59
N ASP A 226 -32.25 -8.24 -6.65
CA ASP A 226 -33.63 -8.73 -6.62
C ASP A 226 -33.64 -10.22 -6.99
N TYR A 227 -33.73 -11.06 -5.97
CA TYR A 227 -33.70 -12.52 -6.10
C TYR A 227 -35.02 -13.11 -6.61
N SER A 228 -36.07 -12.29 -6.77
CA SER A 228 -37.35 -12.73 -7.34
C SER A 228 -37.32 -12.85 -8.87
N ILE A 229 -36.37 -12.18 -9.53
CA ILE A 229 -36.20 -12.22 -10.97
C ILE A 229 -35.54 -13.55 -11.35
N THR A 230 -36.29 -14.39 -12.08
CA THR A 230 -35.80 -15.68 -12.60
C THR A 230 -35.42 -15.61 -14.09
N SER A 231 -35.94 -14.62 -14.81
CA SER A 231 -35.54 -14.33 -16.19
C SER A 231 -35.68 -12.85 -16.51
N SER A 232 -34.85 -12.34 -17.43
CA SER A 232 -34.91 -10.96 -17.88
C SER A 232 -34.35 -10.80 -19.30
N GLN A 233 -34.82 -9.79 -20.03
CA GLN A 233 -34.23 -9.43 -21.33
C GLN A 233 -33.01 -8.54 -21.11
N MET A 234 -31.86 -9.03 -21.55
CA MET A 234 -30.61 -8.29 -21.66
C MET A 234 -30.45 -7.73 -23.07
N THR A 235 -30.06 -6.46 -23.16
CA THR A 235 -29.67 -5.80 -24.40
C THR A 235 -28.30 -5.14 -24.21
N ILE A 236 -27.36 -5.32 -25.14
CA ILE A 236 -26.07 -4.64 -25.17
C ILE A 236 -26.05 -3.75 -26.41
N THR A 237 -25.64 -2.49 -26.22
CA THR A 237 -25.50 -1.48 -27.28
C THR A 237 -24.08 -0.94 -27.31
N ASP A 238 -23.60 -0.56 -28.49
CA ASP A 238 -22.32 0.17 -28.63
C ASP A 238 -22.46 1.66 -28.25
N MET A 239 -21.36 2.41 -28.32
CA MET A 239 -21.34 3.85 -28.02
C MET A 239 -22.20 4.70 -28.97
N ALA A 240 -22.60 4.16 -30.13
CA ALA A 240 -23.50 4.81 -31.08
C ALA A 240 -24.97 4.43 -30.84
N GLY A 241 -25.27 3.60 -29.84
CA GLY A 241 -26.60 3.13 -29.50
C GLY A 241 -27.10 1.95 -30.34
N LYS A 242 -26.27 1.37 -31.21
CA LYS A 242 -26.65 0.21 -32.01
C LYS A 242 -26.68 -1.03 -31.12
N VAL A 243 -27.78 -1.80 -31.19
CA VAL A 243 -27.90 -3.08 -30.47
C VAL A 243 -26.93 -4.11 -31.09
N VAL A 244 -26.00 -4.60 -30.28
CA VAL A 244 -24.99 -5.60 -30.66
C VAL A 244 -25.30 -6.99 -30.13
N LEU A 245 -26.07 -7.08 -29.03
CA LEU A 245 -26.55 -8.35 -28.47
C LEU A 245 -27.90 -8.12 -27.81
N GLN A 246 -28.87 -9.00 -28.03
CA GLN A 246 -30.12 -9.00 -27.29
C GLN A 246 -30.56 -10.43 -27.02
N LYS A 247 -30.79 -10.78 -25.75
CA LYS A 247 -31.21 -12.13 -25.37
C LYS A 247 -31.98 -12.13 -24.05
N ASN A 248 -32.84 -13.14 -23.89
CA ASN A 248 -33.40 -13.45 -22.57
C ASN A 248 -32.38 -14.28 -21.78
N ILE A 249 -32.08 -13.85 -20.55
CA ILE A 249 -31.18 -14.56 -19.64
C ILE A 249 -31.97 -15.18 -18.49
N ALA A 250 -31.56 -16.38 -18.09
CA ALA A 250 -31.98 -16.98 -16.84
C ALA A 250 -31.13 -16.39 -15.70
N VAL A 251 -31.78 -16.09 -14.59
CA VAL A 251 -31.15 -15.56 -13.37
C VAL A 251 -31.35 -16.60 -12.27
N GLN A 252 -30.25 -17.03 -11.64
CA GLN A 252 -30.27 -17.98 -10.53
C GLN A 252 -29.62 -17.35 -9.31
N ASN A 253 -30.33 -17.29 -8.19
CA ASN A 253 -29.86 -16.63 -6.95
C ASN A 253 -29.31 -15.22 -7.21
N GLY A 254 -29.99 -14.44 -8.04
CA GLY A 254 -29.58 -13.08 -8.40
C GLY A 254 -28.39 -13.00 -9.37
N LEU A 255 -27.86 -14.12 -9.88
CA LEU A 255 -26.73 -14.14 -10.79
C LEU A 255 -27.12 -14.69 -12.17
N ALA A 256 -26.69 -14.01 -13.23
CA ALA A 256 -26.77 -14.51 -14.60
C ALA A 256 -25.41 -14.42 -15.28
N ILE A 257 -24.99 -15.51 -15.93
CA ILE A 257 -23.73 -15.59 -16.66
C ILE A 257 -24.03 -15.47 -18.16
N THR A 258 -23.27 -14.65 -18.87
CA THR A 258 -23.48 -14.37 -20.29
C THR A 258 -22.18 -14.41 -21.05
N ASP A 259 -22.18 -15.18 -22.15
CA ASP A 259 -21.12 -15.14 -23.14
C ASP A 259 -21.06 -13.78 -23.85
N ALA A 260 -19.86 -13.21 -23.89
CA ALA A 260 -19.50 -11.96 -24.54
C ALA A 260 -18.42 -12.19 -25.63
N SER A 261 -18.14 -13.44 -25.99
CA SER A 261 -17.14 -13.85 -26.99
C SER A 261 -17.34 -13.20 -28.37
N SER A 262 -18.57 -12.85 -28.74
CA SER A 262 -18.90 -12.18 -30.01
C SER A 262 -18.67 -10.66 -30.01
N LEU A 263 -18.48 -10.03 -28.84
CA LEU A 263 -18.24 -8.59 -28.73
C LEU A 263 -16.79 -8.24 -29.08
N SER A 264 -16.56 -7.19 -29.84
CA SER A 264 -15.21 -6.70 -30.13
C SER A 264 -14.67 -5.84 -28.97
N ASN A 265 -13.36 -5.55 -28.98
CA ASN A 265 -12.78 -4.63 -27.98
C ASN A 265 -13.42 -3.25 -28.11
N GLY A 266 -13.92 -2.71 -27.00
CA GLY A 266 -14.69 -1.46 -27.03
C GLY A 266 -15.47 -1.17 -25.75
N THR A 267 -16.17 -0.04 -25.76
CA THR A 267 -17.10 0.36 -24.68
C THR A 267 -18.54 0.16 -25.15
N TYR A 268 -19.37 -0.37 -24.27
CA TYR A 268 -20.76 -0.73 -24.50
C TYR A 268 -21.63 -0.29 -23.32
N PHE A 269 -22.94 -0.23 -23.54
CA PHE A 269 -23.94 -0.18 -22.48
C PHE A 269 -24.73 -1.47 -22.45
N ILE A 270 -24.81 -2.08 -21.28
CA ILE A 270 -25.66 -3.24 -21.00
C ILE A 270 -26.90 -2.78 -20.26
N GLN A 271 -28.05 -3.18 -20.79
CA GLN A 271 -29.37 -2.90 -20.27
C GLN A 271 -30.05 -4.20 -19.88
N LEU A 272 -30.76 -4.17 -18.76
CA LEU A 272 -31.54 -5.28 -18.26
C LEU A 272 -32.95 -4.82 -17.94
N LYS A 273 -33.95 -5.42 -18.59
CA LYS A 273 -35.36 -5.08 -18.41
C LYS A 273 -35.96 -5.88 -17.26
N THR A 274 -36.32 -5.22 -16.17
CA THR A 274 -37.11 -5.81 -15.09
C THR A 274 -38.60 -5.50 -15.29
N HIS A 275 -39.47 -5.97 -14.39
CA HIS A 275 -40.91 -5.71 -14.49
C HIS A 275 -41.28 -4.22 -14.40
N ASN A 276 -40.49 -3.42 -13.65
CA ASN A 276 -40.83 -2.04 -13.33
C ASN A 276 -39.84 -1.00 -13.88
N GLU A 277 -38.65 -1.42 -14.31
CA GLU A 277 -37.60 -0.49 -14.75
C GLU A 277 -36.61 -1.14 -15.74
N ILE A 278 -35.82 -0.30 -16.42
CA ILE A 278 -34.67 -0.74 -17.22
C ILE A 278 -33.41 -0.31 -16.49
N LEU A 279 -32.61 -1.28 -16.07
CA LEU A 279 -31.33 -1.06 -15.39
C LEU A 279 -30.24 -0.98 -16.45
N THR A 280 -29.36 0.02 -16.38
CA THR A 280 -28.28 0.23 -17.36
C THR A 280 -26.93 0.31 -16.65
N SER A 281 -25.88 -0.28 -17.23
CA SER A 281 -24.50 -0.14 -16.76
C SER A 281 -23.54 -0.06 -17.95
N LYS A 282 -22.38 0.56 -17.71
CA LYS A 282 -21.27 0.61 -18.67
C LYS A 282 -20.52 -0.73 -18.64
N LEU A 283 -20.16 -1.23 -19.81
CA LEU A 283 -19.36 -2.43 -20.00
C LEU A 283 -18.16 -2.12 -20.90
N VAL A 284 -16.96 -2.49 -20.50
CA VAL A 284 -15.76 -2.41 -21.35
C VAL A 284 -15.35 -3.83 -21.70
N ILE A 285 -15.18 -4.13 -22.99
CA ILE A 285 -14.64 -5.40 -23.48
C ILE A 285 -13.19 -5.21 -23.88
N LEU A 286 -12.31 -6.06 -23.34
CA LEU A 286 -10.88 -6.12 -23.64
C LEU A 286 -10.45 -7.59 -23.72
N LYS A 287 -10.16 -8.05 -24.94
CA LYS A 287 -9.65 -9.36 -25.30
C LYS A 287 -8.25 -9.27 -25.88
#